data_AF-A0A0M8SUV0-F1
#
_entry.id   AF-A0A0M8SUV0-F1
#
_cell.length_a   1.000
_cell.length_b   1.000
_cell.length_c   1.000
_cell.angle_alpha   90.00
_cell.angle_beta   90.00
_cell.angle_gamma   90.00
#
_symmetry.space_group_name_H-M   'P 1'
#
loop_
_entity.id
_entity.type
_entity.pdbx_description
1 polymer ?
#
loop_
_entity_poly.entity_id
_entity_poly.type
_entity_poly.pdbx_seq_one_letter_code
_entity_poly.pdbx_strand_id
1 'polypeptide(L)'
;MSQQFQPPAPDSYTAAPAPAAARGGNVGLGILAAVVVALVAAGAYGGIMNAIDRQVGYVAVGVGLLVGLAAGKVGGRNPALPVVSAILSIGAVYLGQLFFIALALADYAHIGVADVLSDPGIGGLNDIWKESAEAMDYLFLGIGGFVAFGAAKKVSD
;
A
#
# COMPACT_ATOMS: atom_id res chain seq x y z
N MET A 1 32.63 24.59 -64.65
CA MET A 1 32.41 23.45 -63.74
C MET A 1 32.44 24.00 -62.32
N SER A 2 31.28 24.36 -61.77
CA SER A 2 31.16 24.88 -60.40
C SER A 2 31.08 23.71 -59.43
N GLN A 3 32.14 23.52 -58.63
CA GLN A 3 32.17 22.55 -57.54
C GLN A 3 31.14 22.96 -56.49
N GLN A 4 30.11 22.13 -56.29
CA GLN A 4 29.19 22.27 -55.16
C GLN A 4 29.94 21.95 -53.87
N PHE A 5 30.22 22.98 -53.08
CA PHE A 5 30.75 22.80 -51.74
C PHE A 5 29.59 22.35 -50.82
N GLN A 6 29.51 21.06 -50.56
CA GLN A 6 28.61 20.50 -49.54
C GLN A 6 29.33 20.61 -48.19
N PRO A 7 28.85 21.44 -47.24
CA PRO A 7 29.45 21.48 -45.91
C PRO A 7 29.29 20.11 -45.22
N PRO A 8 30.29 19.65 -44.46
CA PRO A 8 30.21 18.39 -43.74
C PRO A 8 29.03 18.43 -42.76
N ALA A 9 28.21 17.38 -42.76
CA ALA A 9 27.09 17.24 -41.85
C ALA A 9 27.64 17.18 -40.41
N PRO A 10 27.04 17.88 -39.43
CA PRO A 10 27.53 17.87 -38.06
C PRO A 10 27.51 16.46 -37.47
N ASP A 11 28.66 16.00 -36.97
CA ASP A 11 28.90 14.68 -36.37
C ASP A 11 28.14 14.42 -35.05
N SER A 12 27.23 15.30 -34.65
CA SER A 12 26.62 15.32 -33.32
C SER A 12 25.12 15.06 -33.36
N TYR A 13 24.72 13.89 -33.83
CA TYR A 13 23.45 13.29 -33.41
C TYR A 13 23.77 12.07 -32.55
N THR A 14 24.05 12.30 -31.27
CA THR A 14 23.94 11.22 -30.28
C THR A 14 22.49 10.73 -30.32
N ALA A 15 22.28 9.51 -30.79
CA ALA A 15 20.95 8.91 -30.82
C ALA A 15 20.34 9.00 -29.41
N ALA A 16 19.13 9.55 -29.30
CA ALA A 16 18.41 9.59 -28.05
C ALA A 16 18.30 8.15 -27.50
N PRO A 17 18.54 7.92 -26.19
CA PRO A 17 18.39 6.60 -25.60
C PRO A 17 17.02 6.02 -25.97
N ALA A 18 17.01 4.78 -26.45
CA ALA A 18 15.76 4.10 -26.77
C ALA A 18 14.84 4.12 -25.53
N PRO A 19 13.52 4.40 -25.69
CA PRO A 19 12.59 4.36 -24.57
C PRO A 19 12.70 3.02 -23.85
N ALA A 20 12.81 3.05 -22.52
CA ALA A 20 12.84 1.83 -21.73
C ALA A 20 11.63 0.95 -22.08
N ALA A 21 11.86 -0.35 -22.26
CA ALA A 21 10.82 -1.30 -22.60
C ALA A 21 9.65 -1.16 -21.63
N ALA A 22 8.43 -0.99 -22.15
CA ALA A 22 7.24 -0.90 -21.32
C ALA A 22 7.16 -2.18 -20.46
N ARG A 23 7.20 -2.01 -19.14
CA ARG A 23 7.16 -3.12 -18.20
C ARG A 23 5.77 -3.77 -18.30
N GLY A 24 5.68 -4.88 -19.04
CA GLY A 24 4.45 -5.64 -19.22
C GLY A 24 4.01 -6.24 -17.89
N GLY A 25 2.75 -6.03 -17.52
CA GLY A 25 2.17 -6.58 -16.29
C GLY A 25 0.68 -6.87 -16.47
N ASN A 26 0.11 -7.63 -15.53
CA ASN A 26 -1.30 -7.97 -15.53
C ASN A 26 -1.97 -7.28 -14.36
N VAL A 27 -2.81 -6.29 -14.67
CA VAL A 27 -3.52 -5.45 -13.70
C VAL A 27 -4.31 -6.29 -12.70
N GLY A 28 -5.01 -7.33 -13.16
CA GLY A 28 -5.81 -8.19 -12.30
C GLY A 28 -4.95 -8.96 -11.30
N LEU A 29 -3.82 -9.52 -11.76
CA LEU A 29 -2.84 -10.16 -10.88
C LEU A 29 -2.19 -9.14 -9.91
N GLY A 30 -1.95 -7.92 -10.36
CA GLY A 30 -1.45 -6.83 -9.51
C GLY A 30 -2.39 -6.50 -8.35
N ILE A 31 -3.68 -6.34 -8.65
CA ILE A 31 -4.70 -6.09 -7.63
C ILE A 31 -4.81 -7.29 -6.67
N LEU A 32 -4.83 -8.51 -7.20
CA LEU A 32 -4.89 -9.72 -6.36
C LEU A 32 -3.69 -9.80 -5.41
N ALA A 33 -2.47 -9.57 -5.92
CA ALA A 33 -1.26 -9.56 -5.10
C ALA A 33 -1.34 -8.47 -4.03
N ALA A 34 -1.81 -7.27 -4.37
CA ALA A 34 -1.99 -6.18 -3.44
C ALA A 34 -3.01 -6.51 -2.33
N VAL A 35 -4.12 -7.17 -2.66
CA VAL A 35 -5.14 -7.61 -1.69
C VAL A 35 -4.55 -8.64 -0.73
N VAL A 36 -3.84 -9.65 -1.23
CA VAL A 36 -3.22 -10.67 -0.37
C VAL A 36 -2.20 -10.03 0.58
N VAL A 37 -1.34 -9.16 0.05
CA VAL A 37 -0.35 -8.44 0.86
C VAL A 37 -1.01 -7.51 1.88
N ALA A 38 -2.09 -6.82 1.51
CA ALA A 38 -2.87 -5.99 2.41
C ALA A 38 -3.44 -6.78 3.59
N LEU A 39 -4.03 -7.96 3.34
CA LEU A 39 -4.60 -8.80 4.40
C LEU A 39 -3.51 -9.35 5.34
N VAL A 40 -2.40 -9.84 4.79
CA VAL A 40 -1.28 -10.33 5.59
C VAL A 40 -0.66 -9.21 6.42
N ALA A 41 -0.48 -8.02 5.83
CA ALA A 41 0.07 -6.86 6.51
C ALA A 41 -0.87 -6.34 7.61
N ALA A 42 -2.19 -6.36 7.40
CA ALA A 42 -3.18 -6.01 8.40
C ALA A 42 -3.14 -6.94 9.62
N GLY A 43 -3.11 -8.26 9.37
CA GLY A 43 -2.99 -9.26 10.44
C GLY A 43 -1.68 -9.13 11.22
N ALA A 44 -0.56 -8.96 10.51
CA ALA A 44 0.74 -8.73 11.13
C ALA A 44 0.78 -7.43 11.95
N TYR A 45 0.20 -6.34 11.44
CA TYR A 45 0.13 -5.05 12.13
C TYR A 45 -0.65 -5.17 13.44
N GLY A 46 -1.87 -5.71 13.41
CA GLY A 46 -2.67 -5.89 14.61
C GLY A 46 -2.04 -6.83 15.63
N GLY A 47 -1.44 -7.94 15.18
CA GLY A 47 -0.73 -8.87 16.06
C GLY A 47 0.53 -8.28 16.70
N ILE A 48 1.32 -7.51 15.94
CA ILE A 48 2.51 -6.82 16.48
C ILE A 48 2.09 -5.79 17.53
N MET A 49 1.05 -5.00 17.25
CA MET A 49 0.53 -4.01 18.20
C MET A 49 0.06 -4.66 19.51
N ASN A 50 -0.60 -5.81 19.43
CA ASN A 50 -1.01 -6.56 20.63
C ASN A 50 0.20 -7.03 21.43
N ALA A 51 1.22 -7.56 20.77
CA ALA A 51 2.41 -8.08 21.44
C ALA A 51 3.26 -7.01 22.15
N ILE A 52 3.13 -5.74 21.78
CA ILE A 52 3.95 -4.62 22.32
C ILE A 52 3.13 -3.61 23.13
N ASP A 53 1.82 -3.83 23.31
CA ASP A 53 0.86 -2.93 23.97
C ASP A 53 0.98 -1.46 23.51
N ARG A 54 1.45 -1.23 22.28
CA ARG A 54 1.78 0.11 21.80
C ARG A 54 1.46 0.27 20.33
N GLN A 55 0.79 1.37 20.01
CA GLN A 55 0.57 1.73 18.63
C GLN A 55 1.85 2.29 18.00
N VAL A 56 2.34 1.61 16.98
CA VAL A 56 3.50 2.06 16.19
C VAL A 56 2.99 2.55 14.85
N GLY A 57 2.64 3.83 14.78
CA GLY A 57 2.13 4.43 13.54
C GLY A 57 3.11 4.40 12.36
N TYR A 58 4.41 4.24 12.62
CA TYR A 58 5.41 4.03 11.57
C TYR A 58 5.19 2.74 10.76
N VAL A 59 4.46 1.75 11.30
CA VAL A 59 4.15 0.52 10.58
C VAL A 59 3.20 0.78 9.41
N ALA A 60 2.36 1.82 9.46
CA ALA A 60 1.48 2.20 8.35
C ALA A 60 2.27 2.54 7.06
N VAL A 61 3.46 3.14 7.21
CA VAL A 61 4.39 3.37 6.09
C VAL A 61 4.85 2.04 5.48
N GLY A 62 5.18 1.06 6.34
CA GLY A 62 5.57 -0.28 5.92
C GLY A 62 4.45 -1.02 5.18
N VAL A 63 3.23 -0.98 5.73
CA VAL A 63 2.03 -1.56 5.09
C VAL A 63 1.82 -0.94 3.72
N GLY A 64 1.83 0.39 3.63
CA GLY A 64 1.64 1.10 2.36
C GLY A 64 2.72 0.75 1.34
N LEU A 65 3.99 0.71 1.77
CA LEU A 65 5.09 0.32 0.90
C LEU A 65 4.90 -1.11 0.36
N LEU A 66 4.58 -2.08 1.22
CA LEU A 66 4.39 -3.48 0.81
C LEU A 66 3.25 -3.63 -0.20
N VAL A 67 2.09 -3.01 0.09
CA VAL A 67 0.91 -3.06 -0.78
C VAL A 67 1.21 -2.40 -2.13
N GLY A 68 1.81 -1.21 -2.13
CA GLY A 68 2.16 -0.50 -3.36
C GLY A 68 3.22 -1.23 -4.21
N LEU A 69 4.23 -1.81 -3.57
CA LEU A 69 5.24 -2.61 -4.27
C LEU A 69 4.63 -3.87 -4.89
N ALA A 70 3.74 -4.56 -4.18
CA ALA A 70 3.06 -5.75 -4.71
C ALA A 70 2.21 -5.41 -5.94
N ALA A 71 1.40 -4.35 -5.84
CA ALA A 71 0.56 -3.88 -6.93
C ALA A 71 1.38 -3.46 -8.15
N GLY A 72 2.41 -2.63 -7.95
CA GLY A 72 3.22 -2.07 -9.04
C GLY A 72 4.11 -3.11 -9.72
N LYS A 73 4.73 -4.03 -8.96
CA LYS A 73 5.61 -5.06 -9.53
C LYS A 73 4.86 -6.07 -10.40
N VAL A 74 3.66 -6.46 -9.97
CA VAL A 74 2.89 -7.51 -10.65
C VAL A 74 1.92 -6.92 -11.69
N GLY A 75 1.35 -5.76 -11.38
CA GLY A 75 0.33 -5.11 -12.20
C GLY A 75 0.85 -4.34 -13.42
N GLY A 76 2.12 -3.94 -13.42
CA GLY A 76 2.75 -3.20 -14.52
C GLY A 76 2.23 -1.77 -14.68
N ARG A 77 2.40 -1.20 -15.88
CA ARG A 77 2.12 0.23 -16.12
C ARG A 77 0.63 0.50 -16.35
N ASN A 78 -0.13 0.64 -15.26
CA ASN A 78 -1.55 1.05 -15.28
C ASN A 78 -1.82 2.20 -14.29
N PRO A 79 -2.43 3.32 -14.73
CA PRO A 79 -2.73 4.47 -13.88
C PRO A 79 -3.72 4.19 -12.73
N ALA A 80 -4.51 3.12 -12.81
CA ALA A 80 -5.43 2.73 -11.74
C ALA A 80 -4.73 2.05 -10.55
N LEU A 81 -3.59 1.37 -10.78
CA LEU A 81 -2.91 0.59 -9.73
C LEU A 81 -2.46 1.45 -8.55
N PRO A 82 -1.87 2.64 -8.71
CA PRO A 82 -1.52 3.51 -7.60
C PRO A 82 -2.72 3.88 -6.73
N VAL A 83 -3.86 4.19 -7.34
CA VAL A 83 -5.08 4.58 -6.63
C VAL A 83 -5.67 3.40 -5.87
N VAL A 84 -5.76 2.23 -6.52
CA VAL A 84 -6.24 1.00 -5.87
C VAL A 84 -5.32 0.61 -4.71
N SER A 85 -4.00 0.74 -4.87
CA SER A 85 -3.02 0.48 -3.82
C SER A 85 -3.20 1.39 -2.61
N ALA A 86 -3.48 2.68 -2.84
CA ALA A 86 -3.74 3.62 -1.77
C ALA A 86 -4.98 3.22 -0.96
N ILE A 87 -6.08 2.90 -1.64
CA ILE A 87 -7.33 2.46 -1.00
C ILE A 87 -7.11 1.16 -0.21
N LEU A 88 -6.44 0.19 -0.81
CA LEU A 88 -6.12 -1.09 -0.15
C LEU A 88 -5.23 -0.89 1.06
N SER A 89 -4.23 0.01 1.00
CA SER A 89 -3.38 0.31 2.15
C SER A 89 -4.14 0.98 3.28
N ILE A 90 -5.03 1.94 2.98
CA ILE A 90 -5.88 2.59 3.96
C ILE A 90 -6.76 1.53 4.65
N GLY A 91 -7.40 0.67 3.86
CA GLY A 91 -8.19 -0.44 4.37
C GLY A 91 -7.38 -1.41 5.23
N ALA A 92 -6.16 -1.76 4.82
CA ALA A 92 -5.28 -2.67 5.56
C ALA A 92 -4.86 -2.11 6.93
N VAL A 93 -4.48 -0.82 6.98
CA VAL A 93 -4.10 -0.16 8.24
C VAL A 93 -5.29 -0.10 9.19
N TYR A 94 -6.45 0.30 8.69
CA TYR A 94 -7.69 0.32 9.48
C TYR A 94 -8.08 -1.08 9.99
N LEU A 95 -8.05 -2.09 9.12
CA LEU A 95 -8.33 -3.47 9.52
C LEU A 95 -7.35 -3.99 10.57
N GLY A 96 -6.07 -3.64 10.49
CA GLY A 96 -5.09 -4.01 11.51
C GLY A 96 -5.35 -3.32 12.86
N GLN A 97 -5.84 -2.08 12.87
CA GLN A 97 -6.29 -1.41 14.09
C GLN A 97 -7.53 -2.10 14.70
N LEU A 98 -8.52 -2.46 13.88
CA LEU A 98 -9.67 -3.23 14.37
C LEU A 98 -9.26 -4.59 14.91
N PHE A 99 -8.31 -5.25 14.26
CA PHE A 99 -7.80 -6.55 14.71
C PHE A 99 -7.02 -6.41 16.03
N PHE A 100 -6.24 -5.34 16.20
CA PHE A 100 -5.62 -5.02 17.49
C PHE A 100 -6.65 -4.83 18.60
N ILE A 101 -7.72 -4.06 18.37
CA ILE A 101 -8.81 -3.87 19.34
C ILE A 101 -9.46 -5.22 19.67
N ALA A 102 -9.70 -6.06 18.66
CA ALA A 102 -10.29 -7.39 18.87
C ALA A 102 -9.39 -8.29 19.73
N LEU A 103 -8.08 -8.29 19.49
CA LEU A 103 -7.10 -9.04 20.27
C LEU A 103 -7.02 -8.52 21.71
N ALA A 104 -6.95 -7.20 21.89
CA ALA A 104 -6.90 -6.59 23.21
C ALA A 104 -8.17 -6.88 24.03
N LEU A 105 -9.36 -6.86 23.39
CA LEU A 105 -10.62 -7.25 24.04
C LEU A 105 -10.66 -8.73 24.40
N ALA A 106 -10.17 -9.60 23.52
CA ALA A 106 -10.11 -11.04 23.77
C ALA A 106 -9.20 -11.34 24.97
N ASP A 107 -8.03 -10.70 25.03
CA ASP A 107 -7.07 -10.84 26.13
C ASP A 107 -7.64 -10.28 27.45
N TYR A 108 -8.30 -9.12 27.41
CA TYR A 108 -8.92 -8.50 28.58
C TYR A 108 -10.11 -9.30 29.14
N ALA A 109 -10.98 -9.82 28.28
CA ALA A 109 -12.15 -10.60 28.67
C ALA A 109 -11.85 -12.10 28.86
N HIS A 110 -10.63 -12.54 28.57
CA HIS A 110 -10.22 -13.95 28.58
C HIS A 110 -11.12 -14.86 27.72
N ILE A 111 -11.54 -14.37 26.55
CA ILE A 111 -12.37 -15.10 25.59
C ILE A 111 -11.65 -15.27 24.24
N GLY A 112 -12.22 -16.07 23.34
CA GLY A 112 -11.66 -16.21 22.00
C GLY A 112 -11.88 -14.94 21.16
N VAL A 113 -10.93 -14.63 20.27
CA VAL A 113 -11.08 -13.55 19.27
C VAL A 113 -12.32 -13.78 18.39
N ALA A 114 -12.66 -15.04 18.12
CA ALA A 114 -13.88 -15.40 17.39
C ALA A 114 -15.15 -14.94 18.11
N ASP A 115 -15.18 -15.01 19.45
CA ASP A 115 -16.31 -14.55 20.26
C ASP A 115 -16.43 -13.02 20.20
N VAL A 116 -15.29 -12.30 20.29
CA VAL A 116 -15.23 -10.84 20.12
C VAL A 116 -15.70 -10.39 18.74
N LEU A 117 -15.35 -11.14 17.70
CA LEU A 117 -15.79 -10.85 16.33
C LEU A 117 -17.26 -11.22 16.09
N SER A 118 -17.88 -12.02 16.95
CA SER A 118 -19.26 -12.50 16.81
C SER A 118 -20.25 -11.67 17.62
N ASP A 119 -19.97 -11.39 18.90
CA ASP A 119 -20.90 -10.72 19.82
C ASP A 119 -20.88 -9.19 19.67
N PRO A 120 -19.76 -8.48 19.93
CA PRO A 120 -19.62 -7.07 19.56
C PRO A 120 -19.72 -6.85 18.05
N GLY A 121 -19.22 -7.82 17.27
CA GLY A 121 -19.14 -7.72 15.82
C GLY A 121 -18.17 -6.63 15.33
N ILE A 122 -18.05 -6.51 14.01
CA ILE A 122 -17.28 -5.43 13.37
C ILE A 122 -17.86 -4.04 13.73
N GLY A 123 -19.17 -3.96 13.99
CA GLY A 123 -19.84 -2.73 14.41
C GLY A 123 -19.31 -2.21 15.75
N GLY A 124 -19.31 -3.05 16.79
CA GLY A 124 -18.80 -2.66 18.10
C GLY A 124 -17.30 -2.32 18.08
N LEU A 125 -16.50 -3.08 17.32
CA LEU A 125 -15.08 -2.76 17.14
C LEU A 125 -14.86 -1.40 16.47
N ASN A 126 -15.69 -1.06 15.48
CA ASN A 126 -15.63 0.24 14.81
C ASN A 126 -16.03 1.38 15.74
N ASP A 127 -16.99 1.17 16.63
CA ASP A 127 -17.38 2.20 17.60
C ASP A 127 -16.27 2.46 18.62
N ILE A 128 -15.62 1.41 19.13
CA ILE A 128 -14.43 1.53 19.98
C ILE A 128 -13.29 2.22 19.23
N TRP A 129 -13.08 1.86 17.96
CA TRP A 129 -12.07 2.52 17.13
C TRP A 129 -12.35 4.01 17.00
N LYS A 130 -13.60 4.42 16.70
CA LYS A 130 -13.94 5.84 16.58
C LYS A 130 -13.76 6.61 17.88
N GLU A 131 -14.07 6.00 19.01
CA GLU A 131 -13.96 6.63 20.32
C GLU A 131 -12.50 6.78 20.77
N SER A 132 -11.64 5.84 20.36
CA SER A 132 -10.20 5.84 20.66
C SER A 132 -9.34 6.52 19.59
N ALA A 133 -9.86 6.74 18.38
CA ALA A 133 -9.09 7.26 17.26
C ALA A 133 -8.66 8.71 17.50
N GLU A 134 -7.36 8.93 17.48
CA GLU A 134 -6.77 10.25 17.58
C GLU A 134 -6.50 10.84 16.18
N ALA A 135 -6.29 12.15 16.09
CA ALA A 135 -5.91 12.82 14.84
C ALA A 135 -4.68 12.16 14.16
N MET A 136 -3.80 11.56 14.97
CA MET A 136 -2.61 10.85 14.51
C MET A 136 -2.95 9.56 13.74
N ASP A 137 -4.02 8.83 14.12
CA ASP A 137 -4.45 7.62 13.41
C ASP A 137 -4.90 7.94 11.99
N TYR A 138 -5.69 9.00 11.83
CA TYR A 138 -6.10 9.50 10.52
C TYR A 138 -4.91 9.96 9.68
N LEU A 139 -3.90 10.58 10.31
CA LEU A 139 -2.67 10.96 9.64
C LEU A 139 -1.91 9.72 9.13
N PHE A 140 -1.76 8.67 9.95
CA PHE A 140 -1.09 7.45 9.53
C PHE A 140 -1.85 6.66 8.46
N LEU A 141 -3.19 6.67 8.50
CA LEU A 141 -4.05 6.20 7.41
C LEU A 141 -3.72 6.92 6.10
N GLY A 142 -3.68 8.25 6.13
CA GLY A 142 -3.32 9.08 4.97
C GLY A 142 -1.90 8.82 4.46
N ILE A 143 -0.93 8.72 5.37
CA ILE A 143 0.48 8.42 5.03
C ILE A 143 0.59 7.03 4.40
N GLY A 144 -0.06 6.01 4.96
CA GLY A 144 -0.07 4.67 4.38
C GLY A 144 -0.58 4.67 2.94
N GLY A 145 -1.72 5.33 2.71
CA GLY A 145 -2.26 5.52 1.36
C GLY A 145 -1.32 6.26 0.42
N PHE A 146 -0.73 7.37 0.87
CA PHE A 146 0.22 8.16 0.07
C PHE A 146 1.48 7.36 -0.29
N VAL A 147 2.04 6.62 0.67
CA VAL A 147 3.22 5.77 0.47
C VAL A 147 2.89 4.64 -0.51
N ALA A 148 1.72 4.00 -0.38
CA ALA A 148 1.29 2.96 -1.30
C ALA A 148 1.12 3.48 -2.73
N PHE A 149 0.50 4.65 -2.90
CA PHE A 149 0.39 5.31 -4.19
C PHE A 149 1.76 5.59 -4.81
N GLY A 150 2.66 6.21 -4.04
CA GLY A 150 4.00 6.57 -4.50
C GLY A 150 4.83 5.34 -4.86
N ALA A 151 4.78 4.30 -4.04
CA ALA A 151 5.49 3.04 -4.28
C ALA A 151 4.97 2.32 -5.52
N ALA A 152 3.65 2.20 -5.68
CA ALA A 152 3.05 1.61 -6.86
C ALA A 152 3.44 2.40 -8.11
N LYS A 153 3.27 3.73 -8.11
CA LYS A 153 3.60 4.59 -9.25
C LYS A 153 5.07 4.46 -9.66
N LYS A 154 6.00 4.56 -8.69
CA LYS A 154 7.44 4.52 -8.96
C LYS A 154 7.92 3.20 -9.56
N VAL A 155 7.29 2.09 -9.21
CA VAL A 155 7.66 0.77 -9.74
C VAL A 155 6.99 0.46 -11.08
N SER A 156 5.83 1.08 -11.31
CA SER A 156 5.03 0.93 -12.54
C SER A 156 5.56 1.76 -13.71
N ASP A 157 6.26 2.87 -13.43
CA ASP A 157 6.91 3.72 -14.43
C ASP A 157 8.08 3.02 -15.16
#